data_AF-A0A1S8XN38-F1
#
_entry.id   AF-A0A1S8XN38-F1
#
_cell.length_a   1.000
_cell.length_b   1.000
_cell.length_c   1.000
_cell.angle_alpha   90.00
_cell.angle_beta   90.00
_cell.angle_gamma   90.00
#
_symmetry.space_group_name_H-M   'P 1'
#
loop_
_entity.id
_entity.type
_entity.pdbx_description
1 polymer ?
#
loop_
_entity_poly.entity_id
_entity_poly.type
_entity_poly.pdbx_seq_one_letter_code
_entity_poly.pdbx_strand_id
1 'polypeptide(L)'
;MVTEVTAAGPARRGFVDIRPVTTAADADARRQGWTRSDPDRTFTLEHWDYDANQIAGFDHDVGAILVRATTVTGEAQLVAALEAWNLQPEQFLHPWQTDDPR
;
A
#
# COMPACT_ATOMS: atom_id res chain seq x y z
N MET A 1 3.70 1.61 0.93
CA MET A 1 4.37 0.44 1.56
C MET A 1 3.98 -0.75 0.76
N VAL A 2 4.94 -1.63 0.46
CA VAL A 2 4.69 -2.84 -0.33
C VAL A 2 4.95 -4.08 0.53
N THR A 3 4.01 -5.01 0.53
CA THR A 3 4.12 -6.33 1.20
C THR A 3 3.79 -7.43 0.19
N GLU A 4 4.60 -8.49 0.16
CA GLU A 4 4.33 -9.67 -0.66
C GLU A 4 3.15 -10.47 -0.07
N VAL A 5 2.22 -10.87 -0.93
CA VAL A 5 1.03 -11.65 -0.59
C VAL A 5 0.87 -12.82 -1.56
N THR A 6 -0.10 -13.69 -1.30
CA THR A 6 -0.44 -14.74 -2.27
C THR A 6 -0.94 -14.12 -3.57
N ALA A 7 -0.29 -14.46 -4.67
CA ALA A 7 -0.70 -14.04 -6.01
C ALA A 7 -2.07 -14.63 -6.39
N ALA A 8 -2.80 -13.93 -7.27
CA ALA A 8 -4.06 -14.44 -7.80
C ALA A 8 -3.85 -15.51 -8.89
N GLY A 9 -2.76 -15.42 -9.65
CA GLY A 9 -2.44 -16.34 -10.76
C GLY A 9 -1.27 -17.30 -10.49
N PRO A 10 -1.22 -18.45 -11.20
CA PRO A 10 -0.06 -19.35 -11.14
C PRO A 10 1.18 -18.70 -11.76
N ALA A 11 2.37 -19.08 -11.27
CA ALA A 11 3.67 -18.53 -11.71
C ALA A 11 3.78 -16.99 -11.57
N ARG A 12 2.97 -16.40 -10.69
CA ARG A 12 3.01 -14.98 -10.34
C ARG A 12 3.49 -14.78 -8.91
N ARG A 13 3.99 -13.58 -8.62
CA ARG A 13 4.20 -13.10 -7.25
C ARG A 13 3.28 -11.90 -7.01
N GLY A 14 2.52 -11.95 -5.92
CA GLY A 14 1.51 -10.96 -5.57
C GLY A 14 2.07 -9.96 -4.57
N PHE A 15 1.75 -8.69 -4.73
CA PHE A 15 2.16 -7.63 -3.82
C PHE A 15 1.01 -6.68 -3.57
N VAL A 16 0.84 -6.28 -2.32
CA VAL A 16 -0.09 -5.22 -1.95
C VAL A 16 0.71 -3.96 -1.65
N ASP A 17 0.44 -2.91 -2.40
CA ASP A 17 0.93 -1.56 -2.12
C ASP A 17 -0.17 -0.76 -1.42
N ILE A 18 0.17 -0.16 -0.29
CA ILE A 18 -0.68 0.72 0.51
C ILE A 18 -0.02 2.09 0.57
N ARG A 19 -0.66 3.10 -0.01
CA ARG A 19 -0.13 4.47 -0.10
C ARG A 19 -1.12 5.48 0.45
N PRO A 20 -0.71 6.40 1.33
CA PRO A 20 -1.56 7.52 1.68
C PRO A 20 -1.76 8.42 0.45
N VAL A 21 -2.99 8.90 0.26
CA VAL A 21 -3.30 9.93 -0.73
C VAL A 21 -2.61 11.22 -0.30
N THR A 22 -1.77 11.77 -1.17
CA THR A 22 -1.02 12.99 -0.88
C THR A 22 -1.89 14.22 -1.15
N THR A 23 -1.94 15.13 -0.19
CA THR A 23 -2.71 16.37 -0.23
C THR A 23 -1.78 17.60 -0.20
N ALA A 24 -2.34 18.79 -0.44
CA ALA A 24 -1.60 20.04 -0.29
C ALA A 24 -1.06 20.25 1.13
N ALA A 25 -1.79 19.77 2.15
CA ALA A 25 -1.36 19.83 3.54
C ALA A 25 -0.13 18.96 3.80
N ASP A 26 -0.01 17.80 3.13
CA ASP A 26 1.17 16.94 3.26
C ASP A 26 2.41 17.61 2.62
N ALA A 27 2.23 18.32 1.51
CA ALA A 27 3.31 19.10 0.89
C ALA A 27 3.75 20.29 1.76
N ASP A 28 2.82 20.90 2.51
CA ASP A 28 3.13 21.98 3.44
C ASP A 28 3.87 21.50 4.69
N ALA A 29 3.38 20.42 5.33
CA ALA A 29 4.06 19.78 6.44
C ALA A 29 5.49 19.39 6.05
N ARG A 30 5.67 18.75 4.89
CA ARG A 30 7.00 18.36 4.39
C ARG A 30 7.93 19.56 4.17
N ARG A 31 7.42 20.68 3.65
CA ARG A 31 8.21 21.93 3.51
C ARG A 31 8.64 22.50 4.86
N GLN A 32 7.83 22.30 5.89
CA GLN A 32 8.10 22.71 7.26
C GLN A 32 8.93 21.67 8.04
N GLY A 33 9.32 20.55 7.41
CA GLY A 33 10.21 19.55 8.01
C GLY A 33 9.53 18.52 8.90
N TRP A 34 8.20 18.41 8.86
CA TRP A 34 7.44 17.43 9.63
C TRP A 34 6.51 16.61 8.72
N THR A 35 6.15 15.41 9.16
CA THR A 35 5.11 14.63 8.49
C THR A 35 3.78 14.82 9.20
N ARG A 36 2.71 14.95 8.42
CA ARG A 36 1.36 15.13 8.95
C ARG A 36 0.84 13.81 9.54
N SER A 37 0.53 13.83 10.83
CA SER A 37 -0.28 12.79 11.48
C SER A 37 -1.74 13.20 11.41
N ASP A 38 -2.55 12.43 10.67
CA ASP A 38 -3.97 12.67 10.46
C ASP A 38 -4.71 11.33 10.60
N PRO A 39 -5.57 11.14 11.62
CA PRO A 39 -6.28 9.88 11.82
C PRO A 39 -7.27 9.57 10.69
N ASP A 40 -7.71 10.60 9.94
CA ASP A 40 -8.62 10.47 8.80
C ASP A 40 -7.88 10.45 7.46
N ARG A 41 -6.59 10.06 7.49
CA ARG A 41 -5.80 9.94 6.26
C ARG A 41 -6.44 8.92 5.32
N THR A 42 -6.53 9.29 4.05
CA THR A 42 -7.05 8.40 3.01
C THR A 42 -5.93 7.57 2.43
N PHE A 43 -6.18 6.28 2.20
CA PHE A 43 -5.23 5.32 1.68
C PHE A 43 -5.75 4.67 0.41
N THR A 44 -4.87 4.49 -0.57
CA THR A 44 -5.10 3.64 -1.72
C THR A 44 -4.38 2.32 -1.50
N LEU A 45 -5.10 1.22 -1.67
CA LEU A 45 -4.59 -0.15 -1.65
C LEU A 45 -4.69 -0.73 -3.05
N GLU A 46 -3.62 -1.33 -3.54
CA GLU A 46 -3.57 -2.01 -4.83
C GLU A 46 -2.89 -3.36 -4.68
N HIS A 47 -3.54 -4.42 -5.18
CA HIS A 47 -2.94 -5.74 -5.30
C HIS A 47 -2.46 -5.95 -6.73
N TRP A 48 -1.16 -6.13 -6.89
CA TRP A 48 -0.49 -6.37 -8.17
C TRP A 48 0.11 -7.77 -8.24
N ASP A 49 -0.11 -8.44 -9.36
CA ASP A 49 0.54 -9.71 -9.71
C ASP A 49 1.62 -9.48 -10.78
N TYR A 50 2.86 -9.85 -10.47
CA TYR A 50 4.01 -9.75 -11.38
C TYR A 50 4.45 -11.15 -11.85
N ASP A 51 5.07 -11.22 -13.03
CA ASP A 51 5.71 -12.47 -13.48
C ASP A 51 6.86 -12.83 -12.53
N ALA A 52 6.79 -14.03 -11.93
CA ALA A 52 7.76 -14.47 -10.93
C ALA A 52 9.20 -14.53 -11.47
N ASN A 53 9.37 -14.73 -12.78
CA ASN A 53 10.68 -14.85 -13.42
C ASN A 53 11.27 -13.49 -13.83
N GLN A 54 10.47 -12.43 -13.86
CA GLN A 54 10.90 -11.10 -14.32
C GLN A 54 11.08 -10.08 -13.19
N ILE A 55 10.64 -10.42 -11.97
CA ILE A 55 10.57 -9.47 -10.88
C ILE A 55 11.94 -8.96 -10.36
N ALA A 56 13.02 -9.68 -10.64
CA ALA A 56 14.37 -9.28 -10.23
C ALA A 56 15.05 -8.31 -11.23
N GLY A 57 14.43 -8.07 -12.39
CA GLY A 57 14.96 -7.24 -13.47
C GLY A 57 14.45 -5.79 -13.44
N PHE A 58 14.99 -4.95 -14.33
CA PHE A 58 14.56 -3.57 -14.48
C PHE A 58 13.09 -3.45 -14.93
N ASP A 59 12.68 -4.29 -15.88
CA ASP A 59 11.34 -4.28 -16.49
C ASP A 59 10.34 -5.20 -15.75
N HIS A 60 10.45 -5.28 -14.43
CA HIS A 60 9.62 -6.16 -13.60
C HIS A 60 8.11 -5.91 -13.75
N ASP A 61 7.71 -4.71 -14.17
CA ASP A 61 6.33 -4.28 -14.38
C ASP A 61 5.75 -4.72 -15.73
N VAL A 62 6.58 -5.21 -16.65
CA VAL A 62 6.09 -5.78 -17.91
C VAL A 62 5.20 -6.98 -17.63
N GLY A 63 3.94 -6.88 -18.06
CA GLY A 63 2.94 -7.91 -17.82
C GLY A 63 2.40 -7.96 -16.39
N ALA A 64 2.68 -6.95 -15.55
CA ALA A 64 2.04 -6.78 -14.25
C ALA A 64 0.53 -6.61 -14.40
N ILE A 65 -0.23 -7.20 -13.47
CA ILE A 65 -1.69 -7.19 -13.49
C ILE A 65 -2.20 -6.56 -12.20
N LEU A 66 -3.01 -5.51 -12.31
CA LEU A 66 -3.77 -4.99 -11.19
C LEU A 66 -4.95 -5.93 -10.90
N VAL A 67 -4.85 -6.72 -9.84
CA VAL A 67 -5.86 -7.71 -9.44
C VAL A 67 -7.08 -7.01 -8.82
N ARG A 68 -6.83 -6.06 -7.93
CA ARG A 68 -7.88 -5.26 -7.26
C ARG A 68 -7.29 -3.98 -6.67
N ALA A 69 -8.11 -2.95 -6.60
CA ALA A 69 -7.76 -1.69 -5.96
C ALA A 69 -8.94 -1.17 -5.14
N THR A 70 -8.65 -0.45 -4.05
CA THR A 70 -9.65 0.28 -3.28
C THR A 70 -9.04 1.53 -2.64
N THR A 71 -9.89 2.49 -2.31
CA THR A 71 -9.52 3.69 -1.56
C THR A 71 -10.40 3.79 -0.33
N VAL A 72 -9.79 4.02 0.83
CA VAL A 72 -10.44 4.01 2.13
C VAL A 72 -9.94 5.15 3.01
N THR A 73 -10.77 5.61 3.94
CA THR A 73 -10.44 6.74 4.83
C THR A 73 -10.30 6.27 6.27
N GLY A 74 -9.16 6.59 6.86
CA GLY A 74 -8.83 6.27 8.24
C GLY A 74 -8.41 4.80 8.46
N GLU A 75 -7.83 4.55 9.63
CA GLU A 75 -7.25 3.26 10.00
C GLU A 75 -8.29 2.15 10.07
N ALA A 76 -9.47 2.40 10.65
CA ALA A 76 -10.51 1.39 10.80
C ALA A 76 -11.00 0.84 9.44
N GLN A 77 -11.17 1.71 8.43
CA GLN A 77 -11.57 1.27 7.09
C GLN A 77 -10.41 0.58 6.35
N LEU A 78 -9.17 0.99 6.61
CA LEU A 78 -7.98 0.32 6.09
C LEU A 78 -7.88 -1.12 6.60
N VAL A 79 -8.06 -1.33 7.91
CA VAL A 79 -8.09 -2.68 8.50
C VAL A 79 -9.22 -3.51 7.90
N ALA A 80 -10.44 -2.97 7.83
CA ALA A 80 -11.57 -3.67 7.24
C ALA A 80 -11.34 -4.05 5.76
N ALA A 81 -10.65 -3.21 4.98
CA ALA A 81 -10.32 -3.49 3.60
C ALA A 81 -9.29 -4.63 3.48
N LEU A 82 -8.27 -4.67 4.35
CA LEU A 82 -7.29 -5.76 4.38
C LEU A 82 -7.93 -7.10 4.78
N GLU A 83 -8.81 -7.09 5.79
CA GLU A 83 -9.56 -8.27 6.21
C GLU A 83 -10.49 -8.78 5.11
N ALA A 84 -11.21 -7.89 4.42
CA ALA A 84 -12.04 -8.25 3.26
C ALA A 84 -11.22 -8.86 2.12
N TRP A 85 -9.92 -8.55 2.07
CA TRP A 85 -8.96 -9.10 1.13
C TRP A 85 -8.33 -10.41 1.61
N ASN A 86 -8.72 -10.88 2.79
CA ASN A 86 -8.17 -12.02 3.53
C ASN A 86 -6.68 -11.87 3.86
N LEU A 87 -6.25 -10.64 4.11
CA LEU A 87 -4.89 -10.27 4.48
C LEU A 87 -4.86 -9.90 5.95
N GLN A 88 -3.80 -10.30 6.65
CA GLN A 88 -3.65 -10.00 8.08
C GLN A 88 -3.01 -8.61 8.23
N PRO A 89 -3.65 -7.64 8.91
CA PRO A 89 -3.10 -6.30 9.08
C PRO A 89 -1.67 -6.28 9.66
N GLU A 90 -1.32 -7.27 10.48
CA GLU A 90 -0.02 -7.42 11.13
C GLU A 90 1.12 -7.79 10.16
N GLN A 91 0.79 -8.24 8.94
CA GLN A 91 1.78 -8.48 7.86
C GLN A 91 2.28 -7.18 7.23
N PHE A 92 1.61 -6.07 7.50
CA PHE A 92 1.91 -4.77 6.95
C PHE A 92 2.63 -3.95 8.00
N LEU A 93 3.78 -3.39 7.65
CA LEU A 93 4.43 -2.35 8.45
C LEU A 93 3.52 -1.12 8.51
N HIS A 94 2.83 -0.97 9.62
CA HIS A 94 1.82 0.06 9.82
C HIS A 94 2.25 1.44 9.28
N PRO A 95 1.54 2.01 8.28
CA PRO A 95 1.86 3.33 7.72
C PRO A 95 1.84 4.45 8.77
N TRP A 96 1.13 4.25 9.88
CA TRP A 96 1.10 5.15 11.02
C TRP A 96 2.30 5.03 11.96
N GLN A 97 3.11 3.97 11.86
CA GLN A 97 4.39 3.83 12.57
C GLN A 97 5.58 4.39 11.77
N THR A 98 5.43 4.59 10.46
CA THR A 98 6.50 5.14 9.60
C THR A 98 6.50 6.67 9.53
N ASP A 99 5.39 7.30 9.91
CA ASP A 99 5.21 8.75 9.97
C ASP A 99 4.82 9.18 11.41
N ASP A 100 5.62 8.78 12.40
CA ASP A 100 5.51 9.31 13.76
C ASP A 100 6.34 10.61 13.86
N PRO A 101 5.74 11.82 13.76
CA PRO A 101 6.47 13.03 14.06
C PRO A 101 6.71 13.08 15.58
N ARG A 102 7.99 13.04 15.98
CA ARG A 102 8.39 13.58 17.28
C ARG A 102 8.15 15.08 17.35
#